data_AF-A0A2R6N6W0-F1
#
_entry.id   AF-A0A2R6N6W0-F1
#
_cell.length_a   1.000
_cell.length_b   1.000
_cell.length_c   1.000
_cell.angle_alpha   90.00
_cell.angle_beta   90.00
_cell.angle_gamma   90.00
#
_symmetry.space_group_name_H-M   'P 1'
#
loop_
_entity.id
_entity.type
_entity.pdbx_description
1 polymer ?
#
loop_
_entity_poly.entity_id
_entity_poly.type
_entity_poly.pdbx_seq_one_letter_code
_entity_poly.pdbx_strand_id
1 'polypeptide(L)'
;EELAEELGLELNDVRRALFILYENDLASYRRLRDEDSGWLTYLWTFEYDKIPEQLEEEMHRLLAALEARHEYELQNEFYLCEQCGIRFEFDEAMEFGFECPQCGSSVEPMENTRLLDAMESRIEALRDELNVDTAQVEV
;
A
#
# COMPACT_ATOMS: atom_id res chain seq x y z
N GLU A 1 -15.43 -25.51 -1.41
CA GLU A 1 -14.98 -26.72 -2.11
C GLU A 1 -15.47 -26.68 -3.55
N GLU A 2 -16.77 -26.49 -3.78
CA GLU A 2 -17.35 -26.33 -5.12
C GLU A 2 -16.59 -25.31 -6.01
N LEU A 3 -16.31 -24.10 -5.49
CA LEU A 3 -15.58 -23.07 -6.24
C LEU A 3 -14.14 -23.49 -6.63
N ALA A 4 -13.48 -24.28 -5.79
CA ALA A 4 -12.12 -24.76 -6.06
C ALA A 4 -12.11 -25.86 -7.13
N GLU A 5 -13.12 -26.73 -7.09
CA GLU A 5 -13.34 -27.78 -8.08
C GLU A 5 -13.67 -27.19 -9.46
N GLU A 6 -14.55 -26.18 -9.52
CA GLU A 6 -14.93 -25.50 -10.76
C GLU A 6 -13.76 -24.74 -11.40
N LEU A 7 -12.95 -24.06 -10.58
CA LEU A 7 -11.80 -23.29 -11.05
C LEU A 7 -10.54 -24.14 -11.27
N GLY A 8 -10.55 -25.42 -10.84
CA GLY A 8 -9.36 -26.28 -10.87
C GLY A 8 -8.21 -25.75 -10.01
N LEU A 9 -8.53 -25.04 -8.93
CA LEU A 9 -7.56 -24.41 -8.03
C LEU A 9 -7.48 -25.16 -6.70
N GLU A 10 -6.35 -25.05 -6.02
CA GLU A 10 -6.20 -25.57 -4.66
C GLU A 10 -7.14 -24.84 -3.69
N LEU A 11 -7.79 -25.59 -2.80
CA LEU A 11 -8.80 -25.05 -1.88
C LEU A 11 -8.24 -23.91 -1.00
N ASN A 12 -6.97 -24.00 -0.60
CA ASN A 12 -6.31 -22.99 0.20
C ASN A 12 -6.09 -21.68 -0.58
N ASP A 13 -5.84 -21.77 -1.88
CA ASP A 13 -5.63 -20.60 -2.74
C ASP A 13 -6.95 -19.86 -2.95
N VAL A 14 -8.04 -20.62 -3.19
CA VAL A 14 -9.39 -20.06 -3.29
C VAL A 14 -9.82 -19.40 -1.98
N ARG A 15 -9.56 -20.03 -0.83
CA ARG A 15 -9.86 -19.44 0.48
C ARG A 15 -9.11 -18.13 0.68
N ARG A 16 -7.80 -18.10 0.40
CA ARG A 16 -7.00 -16.88 0.53
C ARG A 16 -7.53 -15.76 -0.37
N ALA A 17 -7.88 -16.06 -1.61
CA ALA A 17 -8.46 -15.09 -2.53
C ALA A 17 -9.80 -14.54 -2.01
N LEU A 18 -10.68 -15.40 -1.51
CA LEU A 18 -11.97 -15.00 -0.94
C LEU A 18 -11.81 -14.10 0.29
N PHE A 19 -10.83 -14.39 1.16
CA PHE A 19 -10.53 -13.52 2.30
C PHE A 19 -10.02 -12.15 1.86
N ILE A 20 -9.11 -12.08 0.88
CA ILE A 20 -8.63 -10.81 0.33
C ILE A 20 -9.81 -9.99 -0.22
N LEU A 21 -10.71 -10.61 -0.98
CA LEU A 21 -11.88 -9.93 -1.52
C LEU A 21 -12.81 -9.42 -0.41
N TYR A 22 -12.99 -10.18 0.65
CA TYR A 22 -13.80 -9.75 1.80
C TYR A 22 -13.14 -8.60 2.58
N GLU A 23 -11.83 -8.63 2.78
CA GLU A 23 -11.10 -7.55 3.45
C GLU A 23 -11.12 -6.22 2.67
N ASN A 24 -11.32 -6.28 1.35
CA ASN A 24 -11.47 -5.12 0.48
C ASN A 24 -12.95 -4.79 0.16
N ASP A 25 -13.90 -5.31 0.95
CA ASP A 25 -15.35 -5.12 0.76
C ASP A 25 -15.92 -5.55 -0.62
N LEU A 26 -15.16 -6.35 -1.39
CA LEU A 26 -15.52 -6.89 -2.70
C LEU A 26 -16.26 -8.23 -2.63
N ALA A 27 -16.31 -8.85 -1.46
CA ALA A 27 -17.08 -10.05 -1.22
C ALA A 27 -17.72 -10.05 0.17
N SER A 28 -18.91 -10.62 0.28
CA SER A 28 -19.58 -10.89 1.54
C SER A 28 -19.79 -12.39 1.71
N TYR A 29 -19.94 -12.87 2.95
CA TYR A 29 -20.28 -14.27 3.19
C TYR A 29 -21.35 -14.42 4.26
N ARG A 30 -22.13 -15.50 4.16
CA ARG A 30 -23.05 -15.93 5.20
C ARG A 30 -22.80 -17.39 5.57
N ARG A 31 -22.99 -17.70 6.84
CA ARG A 31 -22.87 -19.06 7.37
C ARG A 31 -24.24 -19.72 7.43
N LEU A 32 -24.35 -20.92 6.88
CA LEU A 32 -25.48 -21.80 7.07
C LEU A 32 -25.06 -22.96 7.95
N ARG A 33 -25.87 -23.27 8.97
CA ARG A 33 -25.70 -24.46 9.78
C ARG A 33 -26.74 -25.48 9.35
N ASP A 34 -26.28 -26.66 8.99
CA ASP A 34 -27.17 -27.79 8.75
C ASP A 34 -27.61 -28.38 10.10
N GLU A 35 -28.93 -28.41 10.34
CA GLU A 35 -29.50 -28.83 11.65
C GLU A 35 -29.35 -30.33 11.91
N ASP A 36 -29.27 -31.15 10.85
CA ASP A 36 -29.21 -32.61 10.94
C ASP A 36 -27.76 -33.11 11.11
N SER A 37 -26.82 -32.47 10.42
CA SER A 37 -25.43 -32.93 10.35
C SER A 37 -24.45 -32.03 11.13
N GLY A 38 -24.87 -30.82 11.52
CA GLY A 38 -24.07 -29.87 12.28
C GLY A 38 -22.98 -29.15 11.48
N TRP A 39 -22.87 -29.40 10.18
CA TRP A 39 -21.86 -28.77 9.31
C TRP A 39 -22.15 -27.29 9.08
N LEU A 40 -21.06 -26.51 8.96
CA LEU A 40 -21.09 -25.08 8.64
C LEU A 40 -20.70 -24.88 7.17
N THR A 41 -21.62 -24.35 6.39
CA THR A 41 -21.40 -24.00 4.98
C THR A 41 -21.23 -22.48 4.86
N TYR A 42 -20.15 -22.07 4.21
CA TYR A 42 -19.87 -20.67 3.91
C TYR A 42 -20.33 -20.35 2.49
N LEU A 43 -21.36 -19.53 2.37
CA LEU A 43 -21.84 -19.02 1.09
C LEU A 43 -21.25 -17.65 0.84
N TRP A 44 -20.54 -17.51 -0.27
CA TRP A 44 -19.88 -16.27 -0.69
C TRP A 44 -20.71 -15.55 -1.75
N THR A 45 -20.75 -14.23 -1.67
CA THR A 45 -21.37 -13.33 -2.65
C THR A 45 -20.31 -12.31 -3.07
N PHE A 46 -20.14 -12.10 -4.36
CA PHE A 46 -19.25 -11.07 -4.89
C PHE A 46 -20.01 -9.76 -5.10
N GLU A 47 -19.46 -8.66 -4.59
CA GLU A 47 -20.07 -7.34 -4.60
C GLU A 47 -19.46 -6.50 -5.73
N TYR A 48 -19.61 -6.95 -6.98
CA TYR A 48 -18.98 -6.31 -8.15
C TYR A 48 -19.34 -4.83 -8.33
N ASP A 49 -20.55 -4.44 -7.91
CA ASP A 49 -21.02 -3.06 -8.00
C ASP A 49 -20.21 -2.09 -7.12
N LYS A 50 -19.51 -2.61 -6.10
CA LYS A 50 -18.64 -1.82 -5.23
C LYS A 50 -17.24 -1.59 -5.80
N ILE A 51 -16.84 -2.30 -6.86
CA ILE A 51 -15.47 -2.22 -7.41
C ILE A 51 -15.09 -0.78 -7.77
N PRO A 52 -15.92 0.01 -8.49
CA PRO A 52 -15.53 1.37 -8.86
C PRO A 52 -15.28 2.27 -7.65
N GLU A 53 -16.18 2.23 -6.66
CA GLU A 53 -16.07 3.03 -5.43
C GLU A 53 -14.85 2.61 -4.59
N GLN A 54 -14.65 1.31 -4.37
CA GLN A 54 -13.50 0.80 -3.63
C GLN A 54 -12.17 1.12 -4.31
N LEU A 55 -12.12 1.03 -5.65
CA LEU A 55 -10.93 1.38 -6.42
C LEU A 55 -10.61 2.88 -6.30
N GLU A 56 -11.63 3.73 -6.44
CA GLU A 56 -11.48 5.18 -6.29
C GLU A 56 -10.97 5.56 -4.89
N GLU A 57 -11.53 4.95 -3.83
CA GLU A 57 -11.08 5.14 -2.44
C GLU A 57 -9.61 4.72 -2.23
N GLU A 58 -9.20 3.57 -2.78
CA GLU A 58 -7.80 3.12 -2.71
C GLU A 58 -6.86 4.06 -3.48
N MET A 59 -7.29 4.57 -4.64
CA MET A 59 -6.51 5.52 -5.43
C MET A 59 -6.34 6.86 -4.69
N HIS A 60 -7.39 7.35 -4.02
CA HIS A 60 -7.28 8.53 -3.15
C HIS A 60 -6.34 8.30 -1.96
N ARG A 61 -6.40 7.13 -1.31
CA ARG A 61 -5.48 6.77 -0.23
C ARG A 61 -4.03 6.71 -0.70
N LEU A 62 -3.80 6.12 -1.87
CA LEU A 62 -2.47 6.07 -2.48
C LEU A 62 -1.96 7.47 -2.83
N LEU A 63 -2.80 8.32 -3.42
CA LEU A 63 -2.46 9.70 -3.75
C LEU A 63 -2.02 10.47 -2.50
N ALA A 64 -2.83 10.46 -1.44
CA ALA A 64 -2.51 11.15 -0.19
C ALA A 64 -1.22 10.64 0.45
N ALA A 65 -0.98 9.32 0.41
CA ALA A 65 0.25 8.72 0.92
C ALA A 65 1.48 9.14 0.10
N LEU A 66 1.36 9.20 -1.23
CA LEU A 66 2.43 9.66 -2.12
C LEU A 66 2.72 11.14 -1.95
N GLU A 67 1.70 11.99 -1.83
CA GLU A 67 1.86 13.43 -1.58
C GLU A 67 2.55 13.67 -0.23
N ALA A 68 2.12 12.99 0.83
CA ALA A 68 2.76 13.08 2.13
C ALA A 68 4.22 12.59 2.09
N ARG A 69 4.49 11.50 1.37
CA ARG A 69 5.85 10.99 1.21
C ARG A 69 6.71 11.94 0.39
N HIS A 70 6.18 12.51 -0.69
CA HIS A 70 6.87 13.46 -1.55
C HIS A 70 7.26 14.71 -0.76
N GLU A 71 6.35 15.28 0.02
CA GLU A 71 6.64 16.44 0.87
C GLU A 71 7.73 16.11 1.90
N TYR A 72 7.64 14.96 2.56
CA TYR A 72 8.69 14.51 3.49
C TYR A 72 10.05 14.36 2.80
N GLU A 73 10.09 13.82 1.59
CA GLU A 73 11.32 13.68 0.82
C GLU A 73 11.89 15.03 0.37
N LEU A 74 11.04 16.01 0.08
CA LEU A 74 11.45 17.36 -0.34
C LEU A 74 12.00 18.19 0.83
N GLN A 75 11.41 18.03 2.01
CA GLN A 75 11.76 18.81 3.20
C GLN A 75 12.97 18.29 3.97
N ASN A 76 13.41 17.05 3.70
CA ASN A 76 14.47 16.40 4.46
C ASN A 76 15.70 16.12 3.60
N GLU A 77 16.86 16.30 4.20
CA GLU A 77 18.14 15.84 3.65
C GLU A 77 18.48 14.46 4.24
N PHE A 78 19.11 13.61 3.44
CA PHE A 78 19.34 12.23 3.82
C PHE A 78 20.78 11.79 3.67
N TYR A 79 21.16 10.83 4.51
CA TYR A 79 22.46 10.18 4.52
C TYR A 79 22.28 8.67 4.47
N LEU A 80 23.18 7.97 3.81
CA LEU A 80 23.14 6.52 3.63
C LEU A 80 24.41 5.88 4.16
N CYS A 81 24.25 4.85 4.97
CA CYS A 81 25.33 3.89 5.23
C CYS A 81 25.37 2.88 4.07
N GLU A 82 26.37 2.95 3.19
CA GLU A 82 26.49 2.01 2.07
C GLU A 82 26.69 0.55 2.52
N GLN A 83 27.31 0.35 3.69
CA GLN A 83 27.61 -0.99 4.21
C GLN A 83 26.37 -1.71 4.74
N CYS A 84 25.46 -0.99 5.42
CA CYS A 84 24.25 -1.55 6.01
C CYS A 84 22.99 -1.32 5.16
N GLY A 85 23.03 -0.39 4.19
CA GLY A 85 21.87 0.05 3.43
C GLY A 85 20.85 0.83 4.27
N ILE A 86 21.27 1.41 5.39
CA ILE A 86 20.39 2.15 6.31
C ILE A 86 20.45 3.63 5.95
N ARG A 87 19.28 4.23 5.78
CA ARG A 87 19.07 5.63 5.49
C ARG A 87 18.73 6.39 6.77
N PHE A 88 19.30 7.58 6.91
CA PHE A 88 19.14 8.48 8.04
C PHE A 88 18.69 9.86 7.54
N GLU A 89 17.89 10.55 8.33
CA GLU A 89 17.68 11.99 8.16
C GLU A 89 18.95 12.76 8.59
N PHE A 90 19.08 14.00 8.14
CA PHE A 90 20.21 14.85 8.52
C PHE A 90 20.35 14.99 10.05
N ASP A 91 19.25 15.24 10.76
CA ASP A 91 19.28 15.42 12.22
C ASP A 91 19.74 14.15 12.95
N GLU A 92 19.29 12.98 12.49
CA GLU A 92 19.75 11.68 13.03
C GLU A 92 21.23 11.43 12.72
N ALA A 93 21.65 11.70 11.49
CA ALA A 93 23.04 11.57 11.09
C ALA A 93 23.92 12.51 11.93
N MET A 94 23.48 13.74 12.20
CA MET A 94 24.17 14.69 13.05
C MET A 94 24.27 14.19 14.50
N GLU A 95 23.19 13.62 15.06
CA GLU A 95 23.18 13.05 16.41
C GLU A 95 24.20 11.92 16.56
N PHE A 96 24.34 11.06 15.55
CA PHE A 96 25.33 9.98 15.53
C PHE A 96 26.71 10.41 15.00
N GLY A 97 26.95 11.71 14.77
CA GLY A 97 28.25 12.21 14.32
C GLY A 97 28.64 11.76 12.91
N PHE A 98 27.65 11.53 12.05
CA PHE A 98 27.77 10.96 10.70
C PHE A 98 28.41 9.56 10.67
N GLU A 99 28.23 8.78 11.74
CA GLU A 99 28.63 7.38 11.83
C GLU A 99 27.42 6.47 12.03
N CYS A 100 27.41 5.34 11.32
CA CYS A 100 26.33 4.37 11.41
C CYS A 100 26.37 3.63 12.77
N PRO A 101 25.30 3.68 13.59
CA PRO A 101 25.29 3.05 14.91
C PRO A 101 25.34 1.51 14.87
N GLN A 102 25.09 0.89 13.71
CA GLN A 102 25.14 -0.58 13.54
C GLN A 102 26.54 -1.11 13.23
N CYS A 103 27.34 -0.39 12.43
CA CYS A 103 28.62 -0.89 11.94
C CYS A 103 29.82 0.04 12.16
N GLY A 104 29.59 1.27 12.65
CA GLY A 104 30.62 2.29 12.86
C GLY A 104 31.24 2.86 11.59
N SER A 105 30.69 2.54 10.40
CA SER A 105 31.13 3.16 9.14
C SER A 105 30.52 4.55 8.99
N SER A 106 31.19 5.45 8.28
CA SER A 106 30.63 6.77 7.97
C SER A 106 29.40 6.66 7.07
N VAL A 107 28.45 7.58 7.24
CA VAL A 107 27.33 7.75 6.32
C VAL A 107 27.63 8.85 5.31
N GLU A 108 27.14 8.71 4.09
CA GLU A 108 27.36 9.68 3.00
C GLU A 108 26.06 10.38 2.58
N PRO A 109 26.10 11.64 2.13
CA PRO A 109 24.92 12.32 1.60
C PRO A 109 24.25 11.52 0.48
N MET A 110 22.93 11.41 0.54
CA MET A 110 22.12 10.67 -0.42
C MET A 110 21.15 11.62 -1.11
N GLU A 111 21.32 11.75 -2.43
CA GLU A 111 20.36 12.43 -3.29
C GLU A 111 19.09 11.58 -3.47
N ASN A 112 17.92 12.23 -3.42
CA ASN A 112 16.62 11.60 -3.62
C ASN A 112 15.86 12.15 -4.85
N THR A 113 16.51 12.92 -5.73
CA THR A 113 15.86 13.56 -6.90
C THR A 113 15.08 12.57 -7.75
N ARG A 114 15.67 11.40 -8.07
CA ARG A 114 14.99 10.37 -8.87
C ARG A 114 13.75 9.79 -8.21
N LEU A 115 13.73 9.75 -6.87
CA LEU A 115 12.58 9.28 -6.11
C LEU A 115 11.47 10.33 -6.16
N LEU A 116 11.83 11.61 -5.97
CA LEU A 116 10.91 12.75 -6.11
C LEU A 116 10.27 12.78 -7.50
N ASP A 117 11.07 12.75 -8.57
CA ASP A 117 10.59 12.76 -9.96
C ASP A 117 9.60 11.62 -10.25
N ALA A 118 9.89 10.42 -9.73
CA ALA A 118 9.03 9.25 -9.91
C ALA A 118 7.71 9.37 -9.14
N MET A 119 7.75 9.93 -7.92
CA MET A 119 6.55 10.19 -7.14
C MET A 119 5.71 11.29 -7.77
N GLU A 120 6.32 12.39 -8.21
CA GLU A 120 5.64 13.49 -8.90
C GLU A 120 4.91 12.97 -10.14
N SER A 121 5.60 12.21 -11.00
CA SER A 121 5.00 11.58 -12.18
C SER A 121 3.80 10.69 -11.85
N ARG A 122 3.86 9.94 -10.72
CA ARG A 122 2.76 9.07 -10.32
C ARG A 122 1.61 9.85 -9.68
N ILE A 123 1.90 10.88 -8.92
CA ILE A 123 0.92 11.80 -8.32
C ILE A 123 0.12 12.48 -9.43
N GLU A 124 0.79 12.99 -10.46
CA GLU A 124 0.13 13.60 -11.64
C GLU A 124 -0.80 12.61 -12.33
N ALA A 125 -0.32 11.40 -12.64
CA ALA A 125 -1.16 10.36 -13.26
C ALA A 125 -2.40 10.01 -12.40
N LEU A 126 -2.25 9.91 -11.07
CA LEU A 126 -3.37 9.64 -10.16
C LEU A 126 -4.36 10.80 -10.11
N ARG A 127 -3.88 12.05 -10.10
CA ARG A 127 -4.74 13.24 -10.14
C ARG A 127 -5.56 13.30 -11.43
N ASP A 128 -4.93 13.00 -12.56
CA ASP A 128 -5.61 12.93 -13.86
C ASP A 128 -6.67 11.82 -13.88
N GLU A 129 -6.32 10.61 -13.42
CA GLU A 129 -7.25 9.48 -13.35
C GLU A 129 -8.47 9.78 -12.44
N LEU A 130 -8.25 10.48 -11.33
CA LEU A 130 -9.28 10.88 -10.36
C LEU A 130 -10.00 12.19 -10.72
N ASN A 131 -9.58 12.89 -11.77
CA ASN A 131 -10.02 14.26 -12.10
C ASN A 131 -9.92 15.24 -10.90
N VAL A 132 -8.85 15.12 -10.13
CA VAL A 132 -8.55 16.02 -9.00
C VAL A 132 -7.57 17.08 -9.50
N ASP A 133 -8.09 18.21 -9.98
CA ASP A 133 -7.28 19.39 -10.26
C ASP A 133 -6.76 20.00 -8.95
N THR A 134 -5.51 20.47 -8.94
CA THR A 134 -4.86 21.25 -7.87
C THR A 134 -5.48 22.65 -7.65
N ALA A 135 -6.79 22.80 -7.88
CA ALA A 135 -7.53 24.01 -7.61
C ALA A 135 -8.01 24.06 -6.15
N GLN A 136 -7.05 24.13 -5.21
CA GLN A 136 -7.17 24.76 -3.87
C GLN A 136 -5.94 24.44 -3.00
N VAL A 137 -4.79 25.02 -3.34
CA VAL A 137 -3.86 25.50 -2.30
C VAL A 137 -3.61 26.98 -2.62
N GLU A 138 -4.64 27.79 -2.40
CA GLU A 138 -4.47 29.24 -2.27
C GLU A 138 -4.40 29.61 -0.78
N VAL A 139 -3.32 30.35 -0.48
CA VAL A 139 -2.95 31.12 0.73
C VAL A 139 -2.09 30.40 1.77
#